data_AF-A0A946QSH6-F1
#
_entry.id   AF-A0A946QSH6-F1
#
_cell.length_a   1.000
_cell.length_b   1.000
_cell.length_c   1.000
_cell.angle_alpha   90.00
_cell.angle_beta   90.00
_cell.angle_gamma   90.00
#
_symmetry.space_group_name_H-M   'P 1'
#
loop_
_entity.id
_entity.type
_entity.pdbx_description
1 polymer ?
#
loop_
_entity_poly.entity_id
_entity_poly.type
_entity_poly.pdbx_seq_one_letter_code
_entity_poly.pdbx_strand_id
1 'polypeptide(L)' 'MEENRVFSANKDEFYPPIPTKGTKRRRTNILIQLFSFFRLNLKIMLIVVKGHS' A
#
# COMPACT_ATOMS: atom_id res chain seq x y z
N MET A 1 3.96 -33.88 -2.29
CA MET A 1 2.90 -33.51 -3.27
C MET A 1 1.83 -32.63 -2.63
N GLU A 2 2.22 -31.56 -1.93
CA GLU A 2 1.28 -30.77 -1.11
C GLU A 2 1.25 -29.28 -1.55
N GLU A 3 2.38 -28.79 -2.08
CA GLU A 3 2.55 -27.40 -2.54
C GLU A 3 1.58 -27.00 -3.67
N ASN A 4 1.24 -27.92 -4.57
CA ASN A 4 0.35 -27.63 -5.71
C ASN A 4 -1.11 -27.36 -5.32
N ARG A 5 -1.58 -27.84 -4.16
CA ARG A 5 -2.98 -27.65 -3.73
C ARG A 5 -3.23 -26.26 -3.14
N VAL A 6 -2.20 -25.65 -2.56
CA VAL A 6 -2.28 -24.27 -2.02
C VAL A 6 -2.43 -23.25 -3.15
N PHE A 7 -1.86 -23.54 -4.32
CA PHE A 7 -1.91 -22.67 -5.49
C PHE A 7 -3.31 -22.60 -6.14
N SER A 8 -4.11 -23.67 -6.03
CA SER A 8 -5.49 -23.68 -6.55
C SER A 8 -6.51 -23.09 -5.57
N ALA A 9 -6.26 -23.15 -4.26
CA ALA A 9 -7.19 -22.66 -3.24
C ALA A 9 -7.36 -21.12 -3.22
N ASN A 10 -6.37 -20.36 -3.70
CA ASN A 10 -6.41 -18.88 -3.74
C ASN A 10 -7.18 -18.29 -4.94
N LYS A 11 -7.83 -19.10 -5.76
CA LYS A 11 -8.55 -18.62 -6.96
C LYS A 11 -10.03 -18.35 -6.71
N ASP A 12 -10.61 -19.01 -5.70
CA ASP A 12 -12.06 -19.06 -5.51
C ASP A 12 -12.55 -18.29 -4.27
N GLU A 13 -11.64 -17.87 -3.39
CA GLU A 13 -12.00 -17.01 -2.26
C GLU A 13 -11.77 -15.54 -2.58
N PHE A 14 -12.66 -14.70 -2.06
CA PHE A 14 -12.62 -13.24 -1.98
C PHE A 14 -11.39 -12.74 -1.17
N TYR A 15 -10.21 -13.33 -1.38
CA TYR A 15 -8.98 -12.89 -0.76
C TYR A 15 -8.35 -11.82 -1.66
N PRO A 16 -7.95 -10.66 -1.09
CA PRO A 16 -7.31 -9.63 -1.88
C PRO A 16 -6.08 -10.22 -2.58
N PRO A 17 -5.85 -9.87 -3.86
CA PRO A 17 -4.75 -10.42 -4.62
C PRO A 17 -3.45 -10.19 -3.83
N ILE A 18 -2.69 -11.27 -3.65
CA ILE A 18 -1.41 -11.23 -2.94
C ILE A 18 -0.58 -10.09 -3.54
N PRO A 19 -0.06 -9.16 -2.70
CA PRO A 19 0.61 -7.98 -3.21
C PRO A 19 1.75 -8.36 -4.14
N THR A 20 1.73 -7.79 -5.34
CA THR A 20 2.76 -8.04 -6.34
C THR A 20 4.14 -7.60 -5.80
N LYS A 21 5.22 -8.17 -6.37
CA LYS A 21 6.60 -7.80 -6.01
C LYS A 21 6.83 -6.28 -6.08
N GLY A 22 6.16 -5.59 -7.00
CA GLY A 22 6.20 -4.13 -7.13
C GLY A 22 5.55 -3.41 -5.94
N THR A 23 4.36 -3.85 -5.51
CA THR A 23 3.68 -3.32 -4.33
C THR A 23 4.53 -3.52 -3.07
N LYS A 24 5.15 -4.69 -2.91
CA LYS A 24 6.07 -4.96 -1.78
C LYS A 24 7.31 -4.06 -1.81
N ARG A 25 7.91 -3.83 -2.99
CA ARG A 25 9.07 -2.92 -3.15
C ARG A 25 8.73 -1.48 -2.80
N ARG A 26 7.56 -0.98 -3.20
CA ARG A 26 7.10 0.36 -2.81
C ARG A 26 6.87 0.46 -1.30
N ARG A 27 6.27 -0.58 -0.69
CA ARG A 27 6.00 -0.62 0.74
C ARG A 27 7.26 -0.74 1.60
N THR A 28 8.35 -1.31 1.10
CA THR A 28 9.61 -1.51 1.84
C THR A 28 10.63 -0.39 1.64
N ASN A 29 10.43 0.48 0.65
CA ASN A 29 11.37 1.55 0.34
C ASN A 29 11.16 2.77 1.27
N ILE A 30 12.13 3.01 2.15
CA ILE A 30 12.10 4.10 3.14
C ILE A 30 12.03 5.49 2.50
N LEU A 31 12.66 5.70 1.33
CA LEU A 31 12.61 6.98 0.62
C LEU A 31 11.20 7.28 0.10
N ILE A 32 10.51 6.26 -0.41
CA ILE A 32 9.13 6.38 -0.89
C ILE A 32 8.17 6.63 0.29
N GLN A 33 8.42 5.98 1.44
CA GLN A 33 7.65 6.21 2.65
C GLN A 33 7.82 7.64 3.18
N LEU A 34 9.06 8.15 3.27
CA LEU A 34 9.34 9.52 3.70
C LEU A 34 8.69 10.56 2.78
N PHE A 35 8.84 10.39 1.46
CA PHE A 35 8.18 11.28 0.50
C PHE A 35 6.65 11.29 0.67
N SER A 36 6.05 10.11 0.83
CA SER A 36 4.61 9.98 1.04
C SER A 36 4.16 10.61 2.36
N PHE A 37 4.97 10.48 3.42
CA PHE A 37 4.74 11.11 4.72
C PHE A 37 4.69 12.63 4.59
N PHE A 38 5.72 13.26 4.04
CA PHE A 38 5.74 14.72 3.87
C PHE A 38 4.60 15.22 3.00
N ARG A 39 4.33 14.55 1.87
CA ARG A 39 3.23 14.93 0.96
C ARG A 39 1.87 14.89 1.65
N LEU A 40 1.60 13.87 2.46
CA LEU A 40 0.33 13.74 3.18
C LEU A 40 0.20 14.85 4.23
N ASN A 41 1.23 15.06 5.05
CA ASN A 41 1.22 16.07 6.10
C ASN A 41 1.10 17.49 5.54
N LEU A 42 1.81 17.81 4.45
CA LEU A 42 1.68 19.10 3.77
C LEU A 42 0.27 19.33 3.22
N LYS A 43 -0.37 18.30 2.66
CA LYS A 43 -1.74 18.40 2.16
C LYS A 43 -2.74 18.66 3.29
N ILE A 44 -2.58 17.98 4.42
CA ILE A 44 -3.38 18.20 5.63
C ILE A 44 -3.18 19.63 6.12
N MET A 45 -1.93 20.08 6.26
CA MET A 45 -1.62 21.45 6.69
C MET A 45 -2.27 22.49 5.77
N LEU A 46 -2.21 22.28 4.45
CA LEU A 46 -2.83 23.17 3.47
C LEU A 46 -4.36 23.21 3.60
N ILE A 47 -5.01 22.08 3.89
CA ILE A 47 -6.45 22.03 4.18
C ILE A 47 -6.77 22.78 5.48
N VAL A 48 -6.00 22.54 6.54
CA VAL A 48 -6.20 23.19 7.85
C VAL A 48 -6.02 24.70 7.74
N VAL A 49 -4.94 25.17 7.11
CA VAL A 49 -4.65 26.61 6.96
C VAL A 49 -5.70 27.29 6.07
N LYS A 50 -6.12 26.65 4.96
CA LYS A 50 -7.17 27.19 4.10
C LYS A 50 -8.56 27.15 4.73
N GLY A 51 -8.84 26.16 5.58
CA GLY A 51 -10.14 26.03 6.26
C GLY A 51 -10.33 27.01 7.42
N HIS A 52 -9.24 27.61 7.92
CA HIS A 52 -9.25 28.63 8.97
C HIS A 52 -9.25 30.08 8.45
N SER A 53 -9.32 30.28 7.13
CA SER A 53 -9.32 31.60 6.48
C SER A 53 -10.63 31.94 5.81
#